data_AF-A0A1G3JE40-F1
#
_entry.id   AF-A0A1G3JE40-F1
#
_cell.length_a   1.000
_cell.length_b   1.000
_cell.length_c   1.000
_cell.angle_alpha   90.00
_cell.angle_beta   90.00
_cell.angle_gamma   90.00
#
_symmetry.space_group_name_H-M   'P 1'
#
loop_
_entity.id
_entity.type
_entity.pdbx_description
1 polymer ?
#
loop_
_entity_poly.entity_id
_entity_poly.type
_entity_poly.pdbx_seq_one_letter_code
_entity_poly.pdbx_strand_id
1 'polypeptide(L)'
;MYEISVKDKAGMPVSGEMEVEAYRASDASKDFITSFKEVATGNYQGYISFPLKGYWELHIHLKRGNDEIAVDTERFKVDEAVL
;
A
#
# COMPACT_ATOMS: atom_id res chain seq x y z
N MET A 1 -3.35 7.87 8.77
CA MET A 1 -4.22 6.71 8.49
C MET A 1 -4.61 6.79 7.03
N TYR A 2 -4.47 5.69 6.31
CA TYR A 2 -4.80 5.57 4.89
C TYR A 2 -5.91 4.54 4.71
N GLU A 3 -6.73 4.74 3.68
CA GLU A 3 -7.77 3.79 3.26
C GLU A 3 -7.56 3.43 1.79
N ILE A 4 -7.68 2.14 1.49
CA ILE A 4 -7.57 1.59 0.13
C ILE A 4 -8.82 0.76 -0.12
N SER A 5 -9.53 1.05 -1.20
CA SER A 5 -10.67 0.25 -1.68
C SER A 5 -10.25 -0.56 -2.91
N VAL A 6 -10.45 -1.87 -2.87
CA VAL A 6 -10.13 -2.77 -3.99
C VAL A 6 -11.42 -3.32 -4.57
N LYS A 7 -11.59 -3.13 -5.88
CA LYS A 7 -12.71 -3.62 -6.67
C LYS A 7 -12.21 -4.28 -7.94
N ASP A 8 -12.93 -5.31 -8.38
CA ASP A 8 -12.69 -5.91 -9.70
C ASP A 8 -13.25 -5.03 -10.84
N LYS A 9 -13.09 -5.50 -12.08
CA LYS A 9 -13.58 -4.79 -13.27
C LYS A 9 -15.10 -4.63 -13.31
N ALA A 10 -15.85 -5.46 -12.59
CA ALA A 10 -17.30 -5.35 -12.46
C ALA A 10 -17.72 -4.43 -11.30
N GLY A 11 -16.75 -3.88 -10.56
CA GLY A 11 -16.99 -3.03 -9.39
C GLY A 11 -17.26 -3.80 -8.10
N MET A 12 -17.13 -5.13 -8.11
CA MET A 12 -17.33 -5.97 -6.93
C MET A 12 -16.11 -5.87 -6.01
N PRO A 13 -16.29 -5.75 -4.68
CA PRO A 13 -15.18 -5.63 -3.75
C PRO A 13 -14.36 -6.92 -3.72
N VAL A 14 -13.04 -6.77 -3.56
CA VAL A 14 -12.10 -7.89 -3.50
C VAL A 14 -11.46 -7.97 -2.12
N SER A 15 -11.72 -9.06 -1.40
CA SER A 15 -11.13 -9.39 -0.10
C SER A 15 -9.85 -10.22 -0.24
N GLY A 16 -8.94 -10.07 0.71
CA GLY A 16 -7.65 -10.77 0.76
C GLY A 16 -6.74 -10.22 1.86
N GLU A 17 -5.50 -10.69 1.88
CA GLU A 17 -4.44 -10.18 2.76
C GLU A 17 -3.66 -9.08 2.03
N MET A 18 -3.64 -7.87 2.60
CA MET A 18 -3.00 -6.71 1.97
C MET A 18 -1.69 -6.34 2.66
N GLU A 19 -0.62 -6.29 1.86
CA GLU A 19 0.66 -5.70 2.21
C GLU A 19 0.90 -4.48 1.30
N VAL A 20 1.44 -3.41 1.88
CA VAL A 20 1.83 -2.20 1.14
C VAL A 20 3.31 -1.97 1.41
N GLU A 21 4.12 -2.08 0.36
CA GLU A 21 5.53 -1.71 0.37
C GLU A 21 5.66 -0.22 0.04
N ALA A 22 6.33 0.54 0.90
CA ALA A 22 6.79 1.88 0.60
C ALA A 22 8.18 1.79 -0.02
N TYR A 23 8.27 2.03 -1.32
CA TYR A 23 9.48 1.91 -2.12
C TYR A 23 10.17 3.26 -2.33
N ARG A 24 11.50 3.28 -2.22
CA ARG A 24 12.34 4.45 -2.42
C ARG A 24 13.46 4.17 -3.43
N ALA A 25 13.24 4.57 -4.68
CA ALA A 25 14.22 4.43 -5.76
C ALA A 25 15.63 5.01 -5.44
N SER A 26 15.73 6.03 -4.59
CA SER A 26 17.03 6.60 -4.22
C SER A 26 17.84 5.77 -3.21
N ASP A 27 17.17 4.92 -2.43
CA ASP A 27 17.80 4.08 -1.39
C ASP A 27 16.84 2.96 -0.94
N ALA A 28 16.94 1.79 -1.59
CA ALA A 28 16.10 0.63 -1.28
C ALA A 28 16.33 0.06 0.13
N SER A 29 17.43 0.43 0.83
CA SER A 29 17.64 0.02 2.22
C SER A 29 16.67 0.69 3.21
N LYS A 30 15.86 1.64 2.72
CA LYS A 30 14.83 2.36 3.48
C LYS A 30 13.42 1.91 3.14
N ASP A 31 13.26 0.94 2.25
CA ASP A 31 11.97 0.38 1.91
C ASP A 31 11.39 -0.33 3.14
N PHE A 32 10.08 -0.30 3.27
CA PHE A 32 9.40 -0.98 4.38
C PHE A 32 8.01 -1.45 3.97
N ILE A 33 7.56 -2.53 4.59
CA ILE A 33 6.24 -3.12 4.36
C ILE A 33 5.36 -2.84 5.58
N THR A 34 4.11 -2.49 5.32
CA THR A 34 3.06 -2.42 6.34
C THR A 34 1.85 -3.25 5.90
N SER A 35 1.25 -3.97 6.84
CA SER A 35 0.01 -4.70 6.58
C SER A 35 -1.18 -3.77 6.76
N PHE A 36 -2.11 -3.80 5.81
CA PHE A 36 -3.39 -3.12 5.94
C PHE A 36 -4.46 -4.11 6.37
N LYS A 37 -5.31 -3.70 7.32
CA LYS A 37 -6.40 -4.54 7.83
C LYS A 37 -7.66 -4.30 7.01
N GLU A 38 -8.30 -5.36 6.55
CA GLU A 38 -9.65 -5.26 5.99
C GLU A 38 -10.65 -4.89 7.10
N VAL A 39 -11.29 -3.72 6.96
CA VAL A 39 -12.26 -3.18 7.94
C VAL A 39 -13.70 -3.31 7.47
N ALA A 40 -13.90 -3.43 6.16
CA ALA A 40 -15.13 -3.81 5.49
C ALA A 40 -14.75 -4.53 4.18
N THR A 41 -15.65 -5.33 3.61
CA THR A 41 -15.35 -6.11 2.39
C THR A 41 -14.75 -5.23 1.29
N GLY A 42 -13.50 -5.54 0.90
CA GLY A 42 -12.72 -4.80 -0.10
C GLY A 42 -12.24 -3.41 0.33
N ASN A 43 -12.35 -3.05 1.61
CA ASN A 43 -11.87 -1.78 2.15
C ASN A 43 -10.87 -2.03 3.27
N TYR A 44 -9.69 -1.45 3.11
CA TYR A 44 -8.52 -1.73 3.92
C TYR A 44 -8.03 -0.45 4.57
N GLN A 45 -7.64 -0.53 5.84
CA GLN A 45 -7.08 0.60 6.58
C GLN A 45 -5.72 0.23 7.18
N GLY A 46 -4.81 1.18 7.14
CA GLY A 46 -3.45 1.02 7.64
C GLY A 46 -2.79 2.34 7.96
N TYR A 47 -1.64 2.24 8.62
CA TYR A 47 -0.78 3.38 8.90
C TYR A 47 0.50 3.23 8.10
N ILE A 48 0.89 4.32 7.46
CA ILE A 48 2.19 4.48 6.80
C ILE A 48 2.84 5.68 7.48
N SER A 49 3.98 5.46 8.11
CA SER A 49 4.82 6.50 8.70
C SER A 49 6.11 6.54 7.91
N PHE A 50 6.29 7.57 7.09
CA PHE A 50 7.49 7.70 6.28
C PHE A 50 8.63 8.24 7.14
N PRO A 51 9.73 7.49 7.31
CA PRO A 51 10.84 7.92 8.16
C PRO A 51 11.69 9.01 7.50
N LEU A 52 11.54 9.22 6.18
CA LEU A 52 12.34 10.17 5.41
C LEU A 52 11.48 10.95 4.42
N LYS A 53 11.78 12.23 4.27
CA LYS A 53 11.24 13.10 3.21
C LYS A 53 11.78 12.70 1.83
N GLY A 54 11.10 13.13 0.78
CA GLY A 54 11.50 12.93 -0.62
C GLY A 54 10.52 12.05 -1.38
N TYR A 55 10.98 11.47 -2.48
CA TYR A 55 10.11 10.71 -3.38
C TYR A 55 9.96 9.25 -2.94
N TRP A 56 8.74 8.76 -3.03
CA TRP A 56 8.32 7.41 -2.70
C TRP A 56 7.29 6.91 -3.72
N GLU A 57 7.16 5.60 -3.81
CA GLU A 57 6.09 4.88 -4.50
C GLU A 57 5.49 3.88 -3.50
N LEU A 58 4.22 3.53 -3.65
CA LEU A 58 3.62 2.42 -2.90
C LEU A 58 3.37 1.26 -3.86
N HIS A 59 3.91 0.10 -3.55
CA HIS A 59 3.54 -1.16 -4.21
C HIS A 59 2.52 -1.89 -3.33
N ILE A 60 1.32 -2.08 -3.86
CA ILE A 60 0.20 -2.64 -3.12
C ILE A 60 0.02 -4.08 -3.58
N HIS A 61 0.17 -5.02 -2.65
CA HIS A 61 0.01 -6.45 -2.87
C HIS A 61 -1.21 -6.96 -2.13
N LEU A 62 -2.15 -7.57 -2.85
CA LEU A 62 -3.32 -8.22 -2.28
C LEU A 62 -3.30 -9.71 -2.64
N LYS A 63 -3.19 -10.58 -1.63
CA LYS A 63 -3.22 -12.03 -1.78
C LYS A 63 -4.62 -12.57 -1.49
N ARG A 64 -5.17 -13.37 -2.40
CA ARG A 64 -6.46 -14.04 -2.27
C ARG A 64 -6.32 -15.51 -2.64
N GLY A 65 -6.15 -16.37 -1.63
CA GLY A 65 -5.87 -17.79 -1.87
C GLY A 65 -4.54 -17.95 -2.59
N ASN A 66 -4.56 -18.44 -3.83
CA ASN A 66 -3.37 -18.59 -4.68
C ASN A 66 -3.18 -17.42 -5.66
N ASP A 67 -4.12 -16.48 -5.72
CA ASP A 67 -4.06 -15.33 -6.62
C ASP A 67 -3.37 -14.15 -5.90
N GLU A 68 -2.59 -13.38 -6.66
CA GLU A 68 -2.00 -12.13 -6.22
C GLU A 68 -2.38 -11.00 -7.18
N ILE A 69 -2.81 -9.88 -6.61
CA ILE A 69 -3.07 -8.63 -7.33
C ILE A 69 -2.02 -7.62 -6.86
N ALA A 70 -1.24 -7.08 -7.80
CA ALA A 70 -0.23 -6.07 -7.53
C ALA A 70 -0.54 -4.79 -8.32
N VAL A 71 -0.46 -3.64 -7.65
CA VAL A 71 -0.64 -2.30 -8.25
C VAL A 71 0.35 -1.33 -7.63
N ASP A 72 1.03 -0.57 -8.48
CA ASP A 72 1.95 0.48 -8.05
C ASP A 72 1.31 1.85 -8.20
N THR A 73 1.57 2.74 -7.24
CA THR A 73 1.18 4.14 -7.37
C THR A 73 2.17 4.89 -8.27
N GLU A 74 1.75 6.03 -8.81
CA GLU A 74 2.72 7.01 -9.28
C GLU A 74 3.61 7.49 -8.13
N ARG A 75 4.80 7.99 -8.49
CA ARG A 75 5.75 8.56 -7.55
C ARG A 75 5.20 9.84 -6.92
N PHE A 76 5.16 9.90 -5.60
CA PHE A 76 4.73 11.09 -4.85
C PHE A 76 5.85 11.59 -3.93
N LYS A 77 5.73 12.84 -3.48
CA LYS A 77 6.68 13.47 -2.58
C LYS A 77 6.11 13.52 -1.17
N VAL A 78 6.91 13.05 -0.21
CA VAL A 78 6.70 13.25 1.22
C VAL A 78 7.49 14.48 1.65
N ASP A 79 6.78 15.53 2.07
CA ASP A 79 7.39 16.79 2.49
C ASP A 79 7.88 16.76 3.95
N GLU A 80 7.18 16.01 4.81
CA GLU A 80 7.49 15.86 6.24
C GLU A 80 7.66 14.39 6.61
N ALA A 81 8.73 14.08 7.33
CA ALA A 81 8.98 12.75 7.87
C ALA A 81 8.36 12.63 9.27
N VAL A 82 7.83 11.45 9.58
CA VAL A 82 7.34 11.12 10.93
C VAL A 82 8.42 10.28 11.61
N LEU A 83 8.93 10.79 12.73
CA LEU A 83 9.94 10.15 13.58
C LEU A 83 9.30 9.26 14.66
#